data_AF-A0AAU9WW66-F1
#
_entry.id   AF-A0AAU9WW66-F1
#
_cell.length_a   1.000
_cell.length_b   1.000
_cell.length_c   1.000
_cell.angle_alpha   90.00
_cell.angle_beta   90.00
_cell.angle_gamma   90.00
#
_symmetry.space_group_name_H-M   'P 1'
#
loop_
_entity.id
_entity.type
_entity.pdbx_description
1 polymer ?
#
loop_
_entity_poly.entity_id
_entity_poly.type
_entity_poly.pdbx_seq_one_letter_code
_entity_poly.pdbx_strand_id
1 'polypeptide(L)'
;ETQISCITEHPGFQSICLDFWVLETANYAYRQQQGTEITPETSKLNVFCFICFCWEYLGKHFRVAVPSCAVNNIRNFFPADFGSPYTGLKPPNL
;
A
#
# COMPACT_ATOMS: atom_id res chain seq x y z
N GLU A 1 -4.25 -16.89 -21.44
CA GLU A 1 -3.91 -15.87 -20.44
C GLU A 1 -5.16 -15.05 -20.15
N THR A 2 -5.56 -14.93 -18.89
CA THR A 2 -6.63 -14.01 -18.50
C THR A 2 -6.13 -12.59 -18.75
N GLN A 3 -6.70 -11.91 -19.74
CA GLN A 3 -6.41 -10.52 -20.04
C GLN A 3 -6.95 -9.66 -18.90
N ILE A 4 -6.09 -9.32 -17.94
CA ILE A 4 -6.43 -8.47 -16.80
C ILE A 4 -6.42 -7.03 -17.29
N SER A 5 -7.56 -6.34 -17.16
CA SER A 5 -7.72 -4.97 -17.65
C SER A 5 -7.21 -3.94 -16.65
N CYS A 6 -7.28 -4.26 -15.35
CA CYS A 6 -6.82 -3.43 -14.26
C CYS A 6 -6.08 -4.27 -13.20
N ILE A 7 -5.01 -3.72 -12.62
CA ILE A 7 -4.24 -4.40 -11.58
C ILE A 7 -5.08 -4.77 -10.34
N THR A 8 -6.17 -4.06 -10.09
CA THR A 8 -7.10 -4.36 -8.99
C THR A 8 -7.87 -5.66 -9.19
N GLU A 9 -7.95 -6.17 -10.43
CA GLU A 9 -8.59 -7.45 -10.76
C GLU A 9 -7.62 -8.63 -10.62
N HIS A 10 -6.32 -8.35 -10.44
CA HIS A 10 -5.32 -9.39 -10.23
C HIS A 10 -5.56 -10.06 -8.86
N PRO A 11 -5.61 -11.40 -8.77
CA PRO A 11 -5.89 -12.08 -7.49
C PRO A 11 -4.86 -11.73 -6.41
N GLY A 12 -3.60 -11.55 -6.80
CA GLY A 12 -2.53 -11.09 -5.90
C GLY A 12 -2.75 -9.69 -5.33
N PHE A 13 -3.48 -8.80 -6.02
CA PHE A 13 -3.82 -7.48 -5.48
C PHE A 13 -4.70 -7.61 -4.25
N GLN A 14 -5.73 -8.47 -4.31
CA GLN A 14 -6.60 -8.72 -3.17
C GLN A 14 -5.83 -9.33 -2.00
N SER A 15 -5.04 -10.38 -2.25
CA SER A 15 -4.28 -11.05 -1.19
C SER A 15 -3.22 -10.17 -0.55
N ILE A 16 -2.60 -9.24 -1.29
CA ILE A 16 -1.45 -8.47 -0.77
C ILE A 16 -1.87 -7.09 -0.26
N CYS A 17 -2.85 -6.46 -0.89
CA CYS A 17 -3.19 -5.06 -0.62
C CYS A 17 -4.48 -4.90 0.20
N LEU A 18 -5.35 -5.93 0.24
CA LEU A 18 -6.66 -5.89 0.91
C LEU A 18 -6.80 -6.91 2.04
N ASP A 19 -5.97 -7.95 2.10
CA ASP A 19 -6.03 -8.95 3.17
C ASP A 19 -5.42 -8.41 4.48
N PHE A 20 -6.25 -8.29 5.51
CA PHE A 20 -5.84 -7.79 6.82
C PHE A 20 -4.68 -8.58 7.44
N TRP A 21 -4.70 -9.91 7.37
CA TRP A 21 -3.69 -10.75 8.00
C TRP A 21 -2.35 -10.69 7.28
N VAL A 22 -2.38 -10.57 5.95
CA VAL A 22 -1.17 -10.34 5.15
C VAL A 22 -0.56 -8.98 5.47
N LEU A 23 -1.40 -7.94 5.57
CA LEU A 23 -0.95 -6.60 5.94
C LEU A 23 -0.36 -6.58 7.36
N GLU A 24 -0.99 -7.20 8.34
CA GLU A 24 -0.45 -7.34 9.69
C GLU A 24 0.91 -8.05 9.68
N THR A 25 1.04 -9.15 8.92
CA THR A 25 2.30 -9.88 8.78
C THR A 25 3.39 -9.02 8.13
N ALA A 26 3.04 -8.27 7.09
CA ALA A 26 3.95 -7.33 6.43
C ALA A 26 4.37 -6.19 7.36
N ASN A 27 3.49 -5.73 8.25
CA ASN A 27 3.79 -4.73 9.28
C ASN A 27 4.86 -5.26 10.24
N TYR A 28 4.72 -6.49 10.72
CA TYR A 28 5.72 -7.12 11.60
C TYR A 28 7.09 -7.22 10.91
N ALA A 29 7.13 -7.70 9.66
CA ALA A 29 8.37 -7.77 8.89
C ALA A 29 9.01 -6.40 8.67
N TYR A 30 8.20 -5.39 8.35
CA TYR A 30 8.67 -4.01 8.18
C TYR A 30 9.27 -3.45 9.47
N ARG A 31 8.58 -3.65 10.60
CA ARG A 31 9.04 -3.22 11.93
C ARG A 31 10.37 -3.86 12.31
N GLN A 32 10.54 -5.15 12.02
CA GLN A 32 11.81 -5.85 12.25
C GLN A 32 12.97 -5.27 11.43
N GLN A 33 12.72 -4.84 10.20
CA GLN A 33 13.76 -4.29 9.33
C GLN A 33 14.10 -2.82 9.63
N GLN A 34 13.12 -1.99 9.97
CA GLN A 34 13.31 -0.54 10.11
C GLN A 34 13.33 -0.04 11.56
N GLY A 35 13.12 -0.92 12.55
CA GLY A 35 13.23 -0.60 13.98
C GLY A 35 12.28 0.51 14.47
N THR A 36 11.30 0.91 13.65
CA THR A 36 10.44 2.07 13.90
C THR A 36 8.98 1.61 14.01
N GLU A 37 8.28 2.04 15.05
CA GLU A 37 6.83 1.90 15.13
C GLU A 37 6.18 2.83 14.12
N ILE A 38 5.81 2.31 12.95
CA ILE A 38 4.77 2.97 12.18
C ILE A 38 3.47 2.70 12.93
N THR A 39 2.91 3.75 13.54
CA THR A 39 1.53 3.74 14.00
C THR A 39 0.66 3.22 12.85
N PRO A 40 -0.37 2.40 13.11
CA PRO A 40 -1.15 1.73 12.07
C PRO A 40 -2.04 2.73 11.33
N GLU A 41 -1.45 3.70 10.63
CA GLU A 41 -2.06 4.26 9.43
C GLU A 41 -1.99 3.16 8.37
N THR A 42 -2.90 2.20 8.47
CA THR A 42 -3.14 1.08 7.55
C THR A 42 -2.99 1.51 6.08
N SER A 43 -3.39 2.74 5.74
CA SER A 43 -3.23 3.32 4.40
C SER A 43 -1.78 3.33 3.86
N LYS A 44 -0.76 3.54 4.71
CA LYS A 44 0.64 3.61 4.27
C LYS A 44 1.20 2.23 3.96
N LEU A 45 0.82 1.23 4.75
CA LEU A 45 1.30 -0.13 4.58
C LEU A 45 0.68 -0.81 3.35
N ASN A 46 -0.61 -0.58 3.08
CA ASN A 46 -1.27 -1.14 1.91
C ASN A 46 -0.63 -0.65 0.60
N VAL A 47 -0.34 0.65 0.53
CA VAL A 47 0.37 1.26 -0.59
C VAL A 47 1.80 0.74 -0.69
N PHE A 48 2.48 0.53 0.43
CA PHE A 48 3.81 -0.06 0.47
C PHE A 48 3.81 -1.50 -0.07
N CYS A 49 2.91 -2.35 0.41
CA CYS A 49 2.73 -3.73 -0.05
C CYS A 49 2.41 -3.80 -1.55
N PHE A 50 1.56 -2.90 -2.05
CA PHE A 50 1.29 -2.77 -3.49
C PHE A 50 2.56 -2.46 -4.30
N ILE A 51 3.38 -1.52 -3.81
CA ILE A 51 4.61 -1.14 -4.50
C ILE A 51 5.62 -2.30 -4.49
N CYS A 52 5.77 -3.00 -3.36
CA CYS A 52 6.61 -4.20 -3.29
C CYS A 52 6.09 -5.32 -4.21
N PHE A 53 4.77 -5.48 -4.34
CA PHE A 53 4.19 -6.44 -5.26
C PHE A 53 4.52 -6.14 -6.73
N CYS A 54 4.52 -4.86 -7.12
CA CYS A 54 4.75 -4.47 -8.50
C CYS A 54 6.23 -4.30 -8.88
N TRP A 55 7.10 -3.96 -7.92
CA TRP A 55 8.50 -3.58 -8.18
C TRP A 55 9.54 -4.30 -7.31
N GLU A 56 9.14 -5.24 -6.45
CA GLU A 56 9.99 -6.07 -5.56
C GLU A 56 10.83 -5.29 -4.51
N TYR A 57 11.06 -3.99 -4.68
CA TYR A 57 11.87 -3.17 -3.78
C TYR A 57 11.42 -1.71 -3.70
N LEU A 58 11.42 -1.16 -2.48
CA LEU A 58 11.20 0.27 -2.24
C LEU A 58 12.30 0.86 -1.34
N GLY A 59 13.27 1.54 -1.96
CA GLY A 59 14.30 2.30 -1.24
C GLY A 59 13.86 3.73 -0.90
N LYS A 60 14.56 4.39 0.03
CA LYS A 60 14.31 5.81 0.42
C LYS A 60 14.21 6.78 -0.76
N HIS A 61 14.84 6.46 -1.88
CA HIS A 61 14.91 7.28 -3.10
C HIS A 61 13.99 6.81 -4.23
N PHE A 62 13.30 5.68 -4.08
CA PHE A 62 12.36 5.20 -5.08
C PHE A 62 10.95 5.63 -4.68
N ARG A 63 10.39 6.59 -5.41
CA ARG A 63 9.03 7.10 -5.21
C ARG A 63 8.23 6.83 -6.48
N VAL A 64 7.27 5.92 -6.39
CA VAL A 64 6.42 5.54 -7.53
C VAL A 64 5.03 6.13 -7.34
N ALA A 65 4.51 6.77 -8.39
CA ALA A 65 3.12 7.20 -8.42
C ALA A 65 2.22 5.96 -8.55
N VAL A 66 1.35 5.74 -7.57
CA VAL A 66 0.38 4.63 -7.57
C VAL A 66 -0.84 5.02 -8.43
N PRO A 67 -1.36 4.12 -9.29
CA PRO A 67 -2.51 4.42 -10.11
C PRO A 67 -3.76 4.68 -9.25
N SER A 68 -4.62 5.61 -9.71
CA SER A 68 -5.82 6.03 -8.98
C SER A 68 -6.79 4.89 -8.71
N CYS A 69 -6.90 3.91 -9.62
CA CYS A 69 -7.72 2.72 -9.43
C CYS A 69 -7.32 1.91 -8.19
N ALA A 70 -6.02 1.69 -7.99
CA ALA A 70 -5.50 0.97 -6.82
C ALA A 70 -5.72 1.77 -5.54
N VAL A 71 -5.41 3.07 -5.54
CA VAL A 71 -5.60 3.94 -4.37
C VAL A 71 -7.07 4.01 -3.96
N ASN A 72 -7.99 4.20 -4.91
CA ASN A 72 -9.41 4.28 -4.62
C ASN A 72 -9.96 2.95 -4.09
N ASN A 73 -9.50 1.82 -4.64
CA ASN A 73 -9.91 0.51 -4.15
C ASN A 73 -9.46 0.26 -2.70
N ILE A 74 -8.19 0.55 -2.39
CA ILE A 74 -7.64 0.47 -1.03
C ILE A 74 -8.42 1.38 -0.06
N ARG A 75 -8.72 2.63 -0.46
CA ARG A 75 -9.49 3.58 0.36
C ARG A 75 -10.94 3.16 0.59
N ASN A 76 -11.56 2.51 -0.39
CA ASN A 76 -12.92 1.99 -0.24
C ASN A 76 -12.96 0.80 0.72
N PHE A 77 -11.92 -0.04 0.71
CA PHE A 77 -11.83 -1.20 1.60
C PHE A 77 -11.46 -0.81 3.03
N PHE A 78 -10.57 0.18 3.18
CA PHE A 78 -10.15 0.76 4.46
C PHE A 78 -10.53 2.24 4.51
N PRO A 79 -11.81 2.57 4.76
CA PRO A 79 -12.23 3.96 4.87
C PRO A 79 -11.53 4.61 6.06
N ALA A 80 -10.98 5.81 5.84
CA ALA A 80 -10.51 6.66 6.93
C ALA A 80 -11.69 7.08 7.82
N ASP A 81 -11.40 7.37 9.10
CA ASP A 81 -12.37 7.93 10.01
C ASP A 81 -13.03 9.19 9.40
N PHE A 82 -14.35 9.31 9.60
CA PHE A 82 -15.15 10.41 9.06
C PHE A 82 -14.49 11.77 9.37
N GLY A 83 -14.03 12.47 8.33
CA GLY A 83 -13.43 13.81 8.44
C GLY A 83 -11.91 13.87 8.37
N SER A 84 -11.19 12.75 8.27
CA SER A 84 -9.74 12.77 8.02
C SER A 84 -9.43 12.91 6.51
N PRO A 85 -8.73 13.98 6.07
CA PRO A 85 -8.36 14.13 4.67
C PRO A 85 -7.24 13.14 4.30
N TYR A 86 -7.45 12.39 3.21
CA TYR A 86 -6.39 11.53 2.67
C TYR A 86 -5.21 12.38 2.19
N THR A 87 -4.03 12.11 2.73
CA THR A 87 -2.79 12.77 2.30
C THR A 87 -2.22 12.06 1.08
N GLY A 88 -1.95 12.82 0.00
CA GLY A 88 -1.31 12.30 -1.22
C GLY A 88 0.21 12.07 -1.06
N LEU A 89 0.86 11.65 -2.15
CA LEU A 89 2.31 11.51 -2.20
C LEU A 89 2.97 12.87 -1.93
N LYS A 90 3.78 12.96 -0.86
CA LYS A 90 4.60 14.14 -0.59
C LYS A 90 5.93 14.03 -1.36
N PRO A 91 6.39 15.13 -1.99
CA PRO A 91 7.73 15.14 -2.60
C PRO A 91 8.79 14.90 -1.52
N PRO A 92 9.96 14.32 -1.89
CA PRO A 92 11.08 14.23 -0.95
C PRO A 92 11.46 15.63 -0.46
N ASN A 93 11.77 15.75 0.84
CA ASN A 93 12.34 16.98 1.37
C ASN A 93 13.70 17.17 0.68
N LEU A 94 13.82 18.23 -0.14
CA LEU A 94 15.09 18.70 -0.70
C LEU A 94 16.00 19.23 0.41
#